data_AF-A0A0Q5L576-F1
#
_entry.id   AF-A0A0Q5L576-F1
#
_cell.length_a   1.000
_cell.length_b   1.000
_cell.length_c   1.000
_cell.angle_alpha   90.00
_cell.angle_beta   90.00
_cell.angle_gamma   90.00
#
_symmetry.space_group_name_H-M   'P 1'
#
loop_
_entity.id
_entity.type
_entity.pdbx_description
1 polymer ?
#
loop_
_entity_poly.entity_id
_entity_poly.type
_entity_poly.pdbx_seq_one_letter_code
_entity_poly.pdbx_strand_id
1 'polypeptide(L)'
;MNEAMNALAEAVTAAEEALEAAKAGRWAEARTLLGIMDSALERGEGGNATHASRRRKILRLEAEVHEALKAEPVAEVVPAEAPAQPEVAAEQPALEFTGSEAAPEVLKVTPAAEPELPAAEVDAPAEVALLAPELPVADLESEKAPTASGAAPAPVQPDAAPVAAKAPRNVAPPKELTAEAWNRVGTALRLQGMDAAERAAALPDLQVALNEAKIARNTHGTKVAEAALLQARVDVAALEGDVDGANAAWDRLFNVTTGLRGAAQKLQRAGTPDAAKTAAYEQARQFNLRVSAWGRGVNAA
;
A
#
# COMPACT_ATOMS: atom_id res chain seq x y z
N MET A 1 26.22 15.16 1.55
CA MET A 1 25.29 14.12 1.00
C MET A 1 25.81 12.70 1.20
N ASN A 2 27.12 12.43 1.04
CA ASN A 2 27.70 11.09 1.27
C ASN A 2 27.69 10.64 2.73
N GLU A 3 27.88 11.56 3.69
CA GLU A 3 27.91 11.22 5.13
C GLU A 3 26.57 10.67 5.64
N ALA A 4 25.44 11.29 5.29
CA ALA A 4 24.11 10.79 5.66
C ALA A 4 23.79 9.43 5.01
N MET A 5 24.29 9.17 3.80
CA MET A 5 24.15 7.86 3.16
C MET A 5 24.99 6.78 3.84
N ASN A 6 26.20 7.13 4.28
CA ASN A 6 27.09 6.23 5.02
C ASN A 6 26.51 5.94 6.41
N ALA A 7 26.02 6.96 7.13
CA ALA A 7 25.36 6.79 8.42
C ALA A 7 24.12 5.89 8.32
N LEU A 8 23.30 6.06 7.27
CA LEU A 8 22.16 5.15 7.03
C LEU A 8 22.58 3.75 6.54
N ALA A 9 23.78 3.59 6.00
CA ALA A 9 24.32 2.26 5.69
C ALA A 9 24.79 1.57 6.98
N GLU A 10 25.52 2.28 7.84
CA GLU A 10 25.93 1.83 9.19
C GLU A 10 24.71 1.42 10.02
N ALA A 11 23.65 2.22 10.03
CA ALA A 11 22.42 1.91 10.75
C ALA A 11 21.72 0.64 10.23
N VAL A 12 21.73 0.40 8.92
CA VAL A 12 21.17 -0.84 8.35
C VAL A 12 21.99 -2.04 8.77
N THR A 13 23.32 -1.95 8.70
CA THR A 13 24.22 -3.03 9.12
C THR A 13 24.05 -3.35 10.60
N ALA A 14 24.02 -2.33 11.48
CA ALA A 14 23.80 -2.51 12.91
C ALA A 14 22.43 -3.15 13.20
N ALA A 15 21.37 -2.77 12.48
CA ALA A 15 20.03 -3.36 12.65
C ALA A 15 19.97 -4.83 12.19
N GLU A 16 20.67 -5.18 11.11
CA GLU A 16 20.76 -6.57 10.64
C GLU A 16 21.56 -7.44 11.62
N GLU A 17 22.70 -6.92 12.11
CA GLU A 17 23.50 -7.60 13.14
C GLU A 17 22.75 -7.74 14.46
N ALA A 18 21.97 -6.74 14.87
CA ALA A 18 21.14 -6.80 16.07
C ALA A 18 20.10 -7.91 15.96
N LEU A 19 19.49 -8.09 14.78
CA LEU A 19 18.49 -9.12 14.53
C LEU A 19 19.12 -10.52 14.58
N GLU A 20 20.29 -10.70 13.98
CA GLU A 20 21.00 -11.97 14.04
C GLU A 20 21.51 -12.27 15.47
N ALA A 21 21.97 -11.26 16.21
CA ALA A 21 22.32 -11.41 17.63
C ALA A 21 21.11 -11.81 18.47
N ALA A 22 19.94 -11.19 18.25
CA ALA A 22 18.71 -11.53 18.96
C ALA A 22 18.25 -12.97 18.64
N LYS A 23 18.24 -13.38 17.36
CA LYS A 23 17.91 -14.77 16.97
C LYS A 23 18.88 -15.80 17.56
N ALA A 24 20.15 -15.42 17.73
CA ALA A 24 21.17 -16.26 18.34
C ALA A 24 21.14 -16.26 19.89
N GLY A 25 20.19 -15.56 20.52
CA GLY A 25 20.10 -15.45 21.98
C GLY A 25 21.16 -14.56 22.62
N ARG A 26 21.88 -13.75 21.84
CA ARG A 26 22.90 -12.80 22.31
C ARG A 26 22.25 -11.44 22.64
N TRP A 27 21.39 -11.42 23.66
CA TRP A 27 20.51 -10.29 23.97
C TRP A 27 21.25 -8.99 24.31
N ALA A 28 22.36 -9.06 25.06
CA ALA A 28 23.16 -7.89 25.43
C ALA A 28 23.82 -7.22 24.20
N GLU A 29 24.27 -8.04 23.26
CA GLU A 29 24.87 -7.58 22.00
C GLU A 29 23.80 -6.94 21.12
N ALA A 30 22.61 -7.54 21.01
CA ALA A 30 21.48 -6.97 20.28
C ALA A 30 21.09 -5.57 20.80
N ARG A 31 21.02 -5.38 22.13
CA ARG A 31 20.74 -4.05 22.72
C ARG A 31 21.83 -3.02 22.43
N THR A 32 23.10 -3.44 22.44
CA THR A 32 24.22 -2.54 22.13
C THR A 32 24.17 -2.09 20.68
N LEU A 33 23.85 -3.02 19.76
CA LEU A 33 23.71 -2.74 18.33
C LEU A 33 22.50 -1.84 18.02
N LEU A 34 21.41 -1.94 18.77
CA LEU A 34 20.29 -0.98 18.68
C LEU A 34 20.74 0.45 19.05
N GLY A 35 21.54 0.63 20.10
CA GLY A 35 22.07 1.96 20.45
C GLY A 35 23.00 2.56 19.37
N ILE A 36 23.80 1.71 18.70
CA ILE A 36 24.64 2.12 17.56
C ILE A 36 23.77 2.52 16.36
N MET A 37 22.70 1.75 16.10
CA MET A 37 21.71 2.04 15.08
C MET A 37 21.04 3.40 15.30
N ASP A 38 20.57 3.68 16.52
CA ASP A 38 19.91 4.95 16.86
C ASP A 38 20.84 6.14 16.64
N SER A 39 22.07 6.03 17.13
CA SER A 39 23.11 7.05 16.94
C SER A 39 23.43 7.28 15.45
N ALA A 40 23.32 6.25 14.61
CA ALA A 40 23.52 6.35 13.17
C ALA A 40 22.29 6.87 12.42
N LEU A 41 21.07 6.64 12.93
CA LEU A 41 19.82 7.21 12.43
C LEU A 41 19.76 8.73 12.64
N GLU A 42 20.18 9.21 13.80
CA GLU A 42 20.27 10.64 14.12
C GLU A 42 21.27 11.36 13.19
N ARG A 43 22.44 10.76 12.95
CA ARG A 43 23.43 11.28 11.98
C ARG A 43 22.94 11.21 10.53
N GLY A 44 22.04 10.28 10.23
CA GLY A 44 21.44 10.06 8.91
C GLY A 44 20.32 11.06 8.54
N GLU A 45 20.23 12.21 9.22
CA GLU A 45 19.18 13.18 8.99
C GLU A 45 19.18 13.83 7.58
N GLY A 46 18.16 13.58 6.75
CA GLY A 46 18.11 14.12 5.39
C GLY A 46 16.85 13.80 4.59
N GLY A 47 16.40 14.76 3.77
CA GLY A 47 15.09 14.78 3.11
C GLY A 47 14.98 14.13 1.72
N ASN A 48 15.89 13.23 1.32
CA ASN A 48 15.76 12.56 0.02
C ASN A 48 15.00 11.22 0.12
N ALA A 49 14.35 10.81 -0.99
CA ALA A 49 13.51 9.62 -1.02
C ALA A 49 14.27 8.30 -0.72
N THR A 50 15.58 8.26 -1.03
CA THR A 50 16.45 7.10 -0.75
C THR A 50 16.69 6.94 0.75
N HIS A 51 16.93 8.04 1.46
CA HIS A 51 17.08 8.08 2.90
C HIS A 51 15.79 7.63 3.59
N ALA A 52 14.64 8.15 3.14
CA ALA A 52 13.33 7.74 3.67
C ALA A 52 13.03 6.23 3.45
N SER A 53 13.49 5.64 2.35
CA SER A 53 13.36 4.20 2.12
C SER A 53 14.26 3.39 3.06
N ARG A 54 15.50 3.84 3.29
CA ARG A 54 16.44 3.17 4.20
C ARG A 54 15.99 3.25 5.65
N ARG A 55 15.51 4.41 6.11
CA ARG A 55 14.93 4.55 7.45
C ARG A 55 13.74 3.63 7.71
N ARG A 56 12.82 3.51 6.74
CA ARG A 56 11.72 2.56 6.86
C ARG A 56 12.18 1.10 6.96
N LYS A 57 13.32 0.76 6.34
CA LYS A 57 13.94 -0.57 6.51
C LYS A 57 14.51 -0.71 7.93
N ILE A 58 15.25 0.29 8.40
CA ILE A 58 15.86 0.28 9.74
C ILE A 58 14.79 0.14 10.83
N LEU A 59 13.74 0.98 10.80
CA LEU A 59 12.63 0.92 11.76
C LEU A 59 11.86 -0.41 11.73
N ARG A 60 11.81 -1.09 10.57
CA ARG A 60 11.23 -2.44 10.49
C ARG A 60 12.12 -3.45 11.20
N LEU A 61 13.42 -3.42 10.93
CA LEU A 61 14.39 -4.32 11.56
C LEU A 61 14.42 -4.09 13.07
N GLU A 62 14.39 -2.84 13.53
CA GLU A 62 14.24 -2.48 14.94
C GLU A 62 13.01 -3.14 15.57
N ALA A 63 11.84 -3.05 14.93
CA ALA A 63 10.63 -3.71 15.42
C ALA A 63 10.80 -5.24 15.49
N GLU A 64 11.42 -5.86 14.48
CA GLU A 64 11.71 -7.31 14.48
C GLU A 64 12.69 -7.70 15.61
N VAL A 65 13.71 -6.88 15.87
CA VAL A 65 14.65 -7.08 16.99
C VAL A 65 13.94 -6.96 18.33
N HIS A 66 13.07 -5.96 18.50
CA HIS A 66 12.29 -5.80 19.72
C HIS A 66 11.32 -6.97 19.96
N GLU A 67 10.68 -7.49 18.92
CA GLU A 67 9.89 -8.72 19.03
C GLU A 67 10.76 -9.92 19.43
N ALA A 68 11.95 -10.07 18.85
CA ALA A 68 12.88 -11.13 19.25
C ALA A 68 13.38 -10.97 20.70
N LEU A 69 13.61 -9.74 21.17
CA LEU A 69 13.99 -9.44 22.54
C LEU A 69 12.87 -9.72 23.55
N LYS A 70 11.59 -9.67 23.16
CA LYS A 70 10.47 -10.09 24.04
C LYS A 70 10.48 -11.59 24.31
N ALA A 71 11.07 -12.37 23.41
CA ALA A 71 11.28 -13.81 23.58
C ALA A 71 12.53 -14.15 24.40
N GLU A 72 13.23 -13.14 24.94
CA GLU A 72 14.29 -13.36 25.94
C GLU A 72 13.69 -14.18 27.08
N PRO A 73 14.24 -15.38 27.36
CA PRO A 73 13.79 -16.15 28.50
C PRO A 73 14.09 -15.30 29.73
N VAL A 74 13.02 -14.80 30.35
CA VAL A 74 13.07 -14.29 31.72
C VAL A 74 13.71 -15.42 32.49
N ALA A 75 14.95 -15.23 32.95
CA ALA A 75 15.58 -16.17 33.84
C ALA A 75 14.58 -16.43 34.94
N GLU A 76 14.03 -17.64 34.93
CA GLU A 76 13.11 -18.13 35.93
C GLU A 76 13.82 -17.89 37.25
N VAL A 77 13.33 -16.89 37.99
CA VAL A 77 13.70 -16.71 39.39
C VAL A 77 13.16 -17.95 40.04
N VAL A 78 14.00 -18.98 40.11
CA VAL A 78 13.79 -20.15 40.94
C VAL A 78 13.39 -19.58 42.30
N PRO A 79 12.17 -19.85 42.81
CA PRO A 79 11.78 -19.38 44.12
C PRO A 79 12.78 -20.01 45.10
N ALA A 80 13.71 -19.19 45.60
CA ALA A 80 14.55 -19.58 46.70
C ALA A 80 13.64 -19.81 47.90
N GLU A 81 13.31 -21.08 48.08
CA GLU A 81 13.17 -21.79 49.34
C GLU A 81 13.05 -20.89 50.57
N ALA A 82 11.84 -20.85 51.11
CA ALA A 82 11.54 -20.27 52.41
C ALA A 82 12.47 -20.83 53.49
N PRO A 83 12.82 -19.98 54.48
CA PRO A 83 12.79 -20.45 55.84
C PRO A 83 11.88 -19.56 56.71
N ALA A 84 10.98 -20.25 57.40
CA ALA A 84 10.44 -19.98 58.73
C ALA A 84 9.93 -18.56 59.07
N GLN A 85 8.62 -18.50 59.32
CA GLN A 85 7.99 -17.50 60.20
C GLN A 85 8.66 -17.47 61.58
N PRO A 86 8.47 -16.38 62.35
CA PRO A 86 7.48 -16.53 63.42
C PRO A 86 6.48 -15.37 63.51
N GLU A 87 5.30 -15.75 64.01
CA GLU A 87 4.17 -14.94 64.46
C GLU A 87 4.58 -13.71 65.30
N VAL A 88 3.98 -12.55 65.04
CA VAL A 88 3.46 -11.68 66.11
C VAL A 88 2.18 -10.98 65.63
N ALA A 89 1.13 -11.16 66.42
CA ALA A 89 -0.17 -10.53 66.30
C ALA A 89 -0.14 -9.01 66.50
N ALA A 90 -1.03 -8.27 65.84
CA ALA A 90 -1.90 -7.27 66.47
C ALA A 90 -2.81 -6.56 65.44
N GLU A 91 -4.11 -6.64 65.72
CA GLU A 91 -5.15 -5.60 65.55
C GLU A 91 -5.35 -4.91 64.19
N GLN A 92 -6.47 -5.28 63.55
CA GLN A 92 -7.29 -4.33 62.81
C GLN A 92 -7.87 -3.28 63.78
N PRO A 93 -8.25 -2.10 63.26
CA PRO A 93 -9.68 -1.82 63.34
C PRO A 93 -10.27 -1.39 62.00
N ALA A 94 -11.51 -1.82 61.83
CA ALA A 94 -12.47 -1.32 60.87
C ALA A 94 -12.76 0.17 61.11
N LEU A 95 -12.96 0.92 60.02
CA LEU A 95 -13.85 2.07 60.03
C LEU A 95 -14.81 1.95 58.85
N GLU A 96 -16.06 1.71 59.22
CA GLU A 96 -17.26 1.92 58.45
C GLU A 96 -17.33 3.39 58.00
N PHE A 97 -17.72 3.63 56.75
CA PHE A 97 -18.46 4.85 56.42
C PHE A 97 -19.59 4.53 55.46
N THR A 98 -20.80 4.79 55.95
CA THR A 98 -22.10 4.57 55.35
C THR A 98 -22.47 5.70 54.39
N GLY A 99 -23.09 5.32 53.25
CA GLY A 99 -24.27 5.97 52.67
C GLY A 99 -24.12 7.37 52.05
N SER A 100 -24.35 7.48 50.73
CA SER A 100 -25.56 8.14 50.23
C SER A 100 -25.73 7.92 48.72
N GLU A 101 -26.77 7.18 48.42
CA GLU A 101 -27.66 7.20 47.26
C GLU A 101 -27.82 8.58 46.58
N ALA A 102 -27.66 8.61 45.25
CA ALA A 102 -28.61 9.20 44.28
C ALA A 102 -28.01 9.24 42.85
N ALA A 103 -28.58 8.45 41.95
CA ALA A 103 -28.72 8.79 40.53
C ALA A 103 -30.24 8.97 40.27
N PRO A 104 -30.71 9.46 39.11
CA PRO A 104 -30.11 10.27 38.05
C PRO A 104 -30.95 11.56 37.80
N GLU A 105 -30.45 12.54 37.03
CA GLU A 105 -31.35 13.57 36.48
C GLU A 105 -31.15 13.81 34.98
N VAL A 106 -32.30 13.81 34.33
CA VAL A 106 -32.55 13.77 32.90
C VAL A 106 -32.65 15.21 32.40
N LEU A 107 -31.82 15.60 31.43
CA LEU A 107 -32.12 16.78 30.61
C LEU A 107 -32.56 16.35 29.22
N LYS A 108 -33.89 16.23 29.09
CA LYS A 108 -34.62 16.33 27.83
C LYS A 108 -34.44 17.75 27.30
N VAL A 109 -33.89 17.88 26.09
CA VAL A 109 -34.25 18.98 25.19
C VAL A 109 -34.33 18.43 23.76
N THR A 110 -35.54 18.34 23.26
CA THR A 110 -35.93 18.45 21.84
C THR A 110 -37.21 19.31 21.82
N PRO A 111 -37.63 19.94 20.70
CA PRO A 111 -37.08 19.99 19.34
C PRO A 111 -37.08 21.41 18.70
N ALA A 112 -36.82 21.44 17.39
CA ALA A 112 -37.27 22.38 16.36
C ALA A 112 -36.28 23.47 15.88
N ALA A 113 -35.76 23.27 14.67
CA ALA A 113 -35.86 24.24 13.57
C ALA A 113 -35.36 23.58 12.27
N GLU A 114 -36.32 23.14 11.47
CA GLU A 114 -36.21 22.94 10.02
C GLU A 114 -36.00 24.31 9.35
N PRO A 115 -35.19 24.39 8.28
CA PRO A 115 -35.71 25.09 7.11
C PRO A 115 -35.37 24.38 5.79
N GLU A 116 -36.44 23.98 5.12
CA GLU A 116 -36.77 24.11 3.69
C GLU A 116 -35.65 24.42 2.68
N LEU A 117 -35.60 23.55 1.67
CA LEU A 117 -35.09 23.78 0.31
C LEU A 117 -35.72 25.04 -0.32
N PRO A 118 -35.01 25.66 -1.28
CA PRO A 118 -35.70 26.01 -2.50
C PRO A 118 -35.05 25.40 -3.74
N ALA A 119 -35.92 24.92 -4.62
CA ALA A 119 -35.66 24.44 -5.95
C ALA A 119 -34.98 25.49 -6.84
N ALA A 120 -34.07 25.03 -7.69
CA ALA A 120 -33.68 25.72 -8.91
C ALA A 120 -33.67 24.70 -10.06
N GLU A 121 -34.84 24.61 -10.68
CA GLU A 121 -35.11 24.15 -12.04
C GLU A 121 -34.34 25.02 -13.04
N VAL A 122 -33.46 24.44 -13.87
CA VAL A 122 -33.01 25.08 -15.12
C VAL A 122 -32.66 24.02 -16.18
N ASP A 123 -33.53 23.97 -17.19
CA ASP A 123 -33.36 23.65 -18.61
C ASP A 123 -32.23 22.71 -19.09
N ALA A 124 -32.67 21.62 -19.70
CA ALA A 124 -32.04 21.09 -20.91
C ALA A 124 -32.22 22.09 -22.07
N PRO A 125 -31.29 22.11 -23.04
CA PRO A 125 -31.78 21.98 -24.40
C PRO A 125 -30.97 21.08 -25.32
N ALA A 126 -31.76 20.36 -26.13
CA ALA A 126 -31.63 20.20 -27.58
C ALA A 126 -30.52 19.33 -28.19
N GLU A 127 -31.02 18.32 -28.91
CA GLU A 127 -30.45 17.69 -30.08
C GLU A 127 -29.71 18.66 -31.02
N VAL A 128 -28.53 18.25 -31.48
CA VAL A 128 -28.03 18.62 -32.81
C VAL A 128 -27.43 17.37 -33.45
N ALA A 129 -28.21 16.78 -34.36
CA ALA A 129 -27.71 15.87 -35.37
C ALA A 129 -26.84 16.64 -36.37
N LEU A 130 -25.57 16.28 -36.58
CA LEU A 130 -24.82 16.68 -37.76
C LEU A 130 -23.75 15.64 -38.14
N LEU A 131 -24.02 15.02 -39.29
CA LEU A 131 -23.13 14.72 -40.41
C LEU A 131 -21.88 13.85 -40.19
N ALA A 132 -21.96 12.66 -40.78
CA ALA A 132 -20.84 11.89 -41.29
C ALA A 132 -19.94 12.73 -42.23
N PRO A 133 -18.60 12.63 -42.10
CA PRO A 133 -17.69 12.94 -43.19
C PRO A 133 -17.21 11.66 -43.88
N GLU A 134 -17.27 11.72 -45.20
CA GLU A 134 -16.90 10.73 -46.20
C GLU A 134 -15.44 10.25 -46.05
N LEU A 135 -15.24 8.94 -46.21
CA LEU A 135 -13.94 8.32 -46.40
C LEU A 135 -13.54 8.42 -47.89
N PRO A 136 -12.40 9.03 -48.25
CA PRO A 136 -11.77 8.74 -49.53
C PRO A 136 -11.00 7.42 -49.43
N VAL A 137 -11.42 6.50 -50.28
CA VAL A 137 -10.80 5.21 -50.61
C VAL A 137 -9.37 5.43 -51.10
N ALA A 138 -8.42 4.70 -50.53
CA ALA A 138 -7.10 4.50 -51.12
C ALA A 138 -6.81 2.99 -51.15
N ASP A 139 -6.84 2.46 -52.37
CA ASP A 139 -6.38 1.13 -52.75
C ASP A 139 -4.94 0.89 -52.28
N LEU A 140 -4.69 -0.26 -51.65
CA LEU A 140 -3.38 -0.90 -51.71
C LEU A 140 -3.54 -2.41 -51.85
N GLU A 141 -3.03 -2.87 -52.98
CA GLU A 141 -3.06 -4.21 -53.54
C GLU A 141 -2.29 -5.25 -52.71
N SER A 142 -2.74 -6.49 -52.85
CA SER A 142 -2.16 -7.71 -52.28
C SER A 142 -0.80 -8.10 -52.87
N GLU A 143 0.05 -8.59 -51.97
CA GLU A 143 0.82 -9.86 -52.06
C GLU A 143 1.70 -10.15 -53.30
N LYS A 144 3.03 -10.22 -53.07
CA LYS A 144 3.87 -11.27 -53.68
C LYS A 144 5.24 -11.42 -53.00
N ALA A 145 5.54 -12.62 -52.51
CA ALA A 145 6.89 -13.19 -52.47
C ALA A 145 7.11 -14.01 -53.77
N PRO A 146 8.35 -14.24 -54.27
CA PRO A 146 9.15 -15.36 -53.73
C PRO A 146 10.71 -15.31 -53.91
N THR A 147 11.38 -16.09 -53.04
CA THR A 147 12.57 -16.98 -53.21
C THR A 147 13.98 -16.55 -53.72
N ALA A 148 14.95 -16.72 -52.79
CA ALA A 148 16.18 -17.57 -52.82
C ALA A 148 17.37 -17.33 -53.79
N SER A 149 18.58 -17.15 -53.21
CA SER A 149 19.70 -18.14 -53.21
C SER A 149 21.09 -17.47 -53.30
N GLY A 150 22.02 -17.89 -52.44
CA GLY A 150 23.44 -17.52 -52.49
C GLY A 150 24.18 -17.86 -51.19
N ALA A 151 24.79 -19.05 -51.13
CA ALA A 151 25.56 -19.55 -49.99
C ALA A 151 27.08 -19.35 -50.18
N ALA A 152 27.78 -18.97 -49.10
CA ALA A 152 29.11 -19.42 -48.63
C ALA A 152 29.88 -18.30 -47.88
N PRO A 153 30.89 -18.61 -47.03
CA PRO A 153 30.85 -19.34 -45.77
C PRO A 153 31.10 -18.41 -44.55
N ALA A 154 30.83 -18.93 -43.35
CA ALA A 154 30.85 -18.21 -42.08
C ALA A 154 32.26 -17.77 -41.62
N PRO A 155 32.41 -16.58 -40.98
CA PRO A 155 33.46 -16.35 -40.02
C PRO A 155 33.04 -16.90 -38.65
N VAL A 156 33.81 -17.85 -38.14
CA VAL A 156 33.68 -18.45 -36.81
C VAL A 156 33.80 -17.34 -35.75
N GLN A 157 32.69 -17.01 -35.08
CA GLN A 157 32.73 -16.19 -33.87
C GLN A 157 32.99 -17.10 -32.67
N PRO A 158 33.90 -16.73 -31.75
CA PRO A 158 34.14 -17.50 -30.53
C PRO A 158 32.90 -17.47 -29.63
N ASP A 159 32.62 -18.61 -29.00
CA ASP A 159 31.57 -18.83 -28.01
C ASP A 159 31.45 -17.64 -27.03
N ALA A 160 30.41 -16.85 -27.20
CA ALA A 160 29.98 -15.91 -26.18
C ALA A 160 29.34 -16.73 -25.06
N ALA A 161 30.05 -16.83 -23.94
CA ALA A 161 29.56 -17.42 -22.71
C ALA A 161 28.14 -16.93 -22.38
N PRO A 162 27.26 -17.79 -21.83
CA PRO A 162 25.89 -17.39 -21.50
C PRO A 162 25.92 -16.23 -20.53
N VAL A 163 25.43 -15.07 -20.97
CA VAL A 163 25.21 -13.90 -20.12
C VAL A 163 24.24 -14.36 -19.02
N ALA A 164 24.76 -14.52 -17.81
CA ALA A 164 23.97 -14.89 -16.65
C ALA A 164 22.78 -13.93 -16.55
N ALA A 165 21.59 -14.47 -16.77
CA ALA A 165 20.34 -13.75 -16.58
C ALA A 165 20.38 -13.19 -15.17
N LYS A 166 20.31 -11.85 -15.07
CA LYS A 166 20.27 -11.13 -13.81
C LYS A 166 19.11 -11.71 -13.00
N ALA A 167 19.45 -12.39 -11.89
CA ALA A 167 18.45 -12.99 -11.02
C ALA A 167 17.37 -11.94 -10.70
N PRO A 168 16.07 -12.30 -10.75
CA PRO A 168 15.03 -11.38 -10.35
C PRO A 168 15.36 -10.90 -8.94
N ARG A 169 15.41 -9.57 -8.75
CA ARG A 169 15.49 -8.96 -7.42
C ARG A 169 14.47 -9.70 -6.54
N ASN A 170 14.88 -10.16 -5.35
CA ASN A 170 13.97 -10.64 -4.32
C ASN A 170 12.87 -9.57 -4.10
N VAL A 171 11.77 -9.73 -4.82
CA VAL A 171 10.55 -8.97 -4.62
C VAL A 171 9.99 -9.59 -3.35
N ALA A 172 9.89 -8.80 -2.28
CA ALA A 172 9.15 -9.23 -1.11
C ALA A 172 7.81 -9.82 -1.59
N PRO A 173 7.34 -10.95 -1.02
CA PRO A 173 6.12 -11.57 -1.49
C PRO A 173 5.03 -10.50 -1.57
N PRO A 174 4.18 -10.53 -2.62
CA PRO A 174 3.02 -9.67 -2.69
C PRO A 174 2.32 -9.77 -1.34
N LYS A 175 1.95 -8.62 -0.78
CA LYS A 175 1.31 -8.56 0.54
C LYS A 175 -0.14 -9.01 0.36
N GLU A 176 -0.34 -10.25 -0.10
CA GLU A 176 -1.63 -10.85 -0.38
C GLU A 176 -2.48 -10.71 0.88
N LEU A 177 -3.64 -10.07 0.72
CA LEU A 177 -4.60 -10.00 1.81
C LEU A 177 -5.24 -11.39 1.93
N THR A 178 -5.39 -11.84 3.17
CA THR A 178 -6.08 -13.10 3.46
C THR A 178 -7.57 -12.98 3.11
N ALA A 179 -8.26 -14.11 2.97
CA ALA A 179 -9.70 -14.12 2.74
C ALA A 179 -10.47 -13.32 3.81
N GLU A 180 -10.07 -13.40 5.08
CA GLU A 180 -10.65 -12.59 6.16
C GLU A 180 -10.47 -11.09 5.95
N ALA A 181 -9.28 -10.66 5.48
CA ALA A 181 -9.02 -9.26 5.20
C ALA A 181 -9.86 -8.76 4.02
N TRP A 182 -10.04 -9.56 2.96
CA TRP A 182 -10.94 -9.23 1.87
C TRP A 182 -12.42 -9.20 2.29
N ASN A 183 -12.85 -10.07 3.20
CA ASN A 183 -14.18 -10.00 3.79
C ASN A 183 -14.43 -8.68 4.54
N ARG A 184 -13.41 -8.16 5.23
CA ARG A 184 -13.48 -6.82 5.85
C ARG A 184 -13.58 -5.71 4.81
N VAL A 185 -12.81 -5.81 3.73
CA VAL A 185 -12.89 -4.86 2.60
C VAL A 185 -14.28 -4.89 1.96
N GLY A 186 -14.82 -6.07 1.64
CA GLY A 186 -16.16 -6.23 1.09
C GLY A 186 -17.25 -5.68 2.03
N THR A 187 -17.12 -5.93 3.33
CA THR A 187 -18.02 -5.35 4.34
C THR A 187 -17.95 -3.82 4.36
N ALA A 188 -16.74 -3.25 4.35
CA ALA A 188 -16.56 -1.80 4.32
C ALA A 188 -17.14 -1.17 3.04
N LEU A 189 -16.98 -1.82 1.89
CA LEU A 189 -17.57 -1.36 0.62
C LEU A 189 -19.10 -1.35 0.68
N ARG A 190 -19.73 -2.40 1.25
CA ARG A 190 -21.19 -2.44 1.45
C ARG A 190 -21.67 -1.36 2.42
N LEU A 191 -20.91 -1.07 3.48
CA LEU A 191 -21.22 0.03 4.42
C LEU A 191 -21.15 1.40 3.75
N GLN A 192 -20.32 1.56 2.71
CA GLN A 192 -20.29 2.75 1.86
C GLN A 192 -21.44 2.81 0.84
N GLY A 193 -22.37 1.85 0.87
CA GLY A 193 -23.47 1.75 -0.08
C GLY A 193 -23.05 1.31 -1.47
N MET A 194 -21.86 0.71 -1.63
CA MET A 194 -21.43 0.21 -2.93
C MET A 194 -22.02 -1.17 -3.22
N ASP A 195 -22.60 -1.32 -4.41
CA ASP A 195 -23.12 -2.57 -4.92
C ASP A 195 -22.21 -3.19 -5.99
N ALA A 196 -22.12 -4.53 -6.00
CA ALA A 196 -21.26 -5.26 -6.93
C ALA A 196 -21.73 -5.12 -8.38
N ALA A 197 -23.05 -5.19 -8.62
CA ALA A 197 -23.62 -5.12 -9.95
C ALA A 197 -23.47 -3.71 -10.55
N GLU A 198 -23.66 -2.67 -9.74
CA GLU A 198 -23.40 -1.29 -10.15
C GLU A 198 -21.93 -1.07 -10.54
N ARG A 199 -20.99 -1.58 -9.74
CA ARG A 199 -19.55 -1.48 -10.05
C ARG A 199 -19.18 -2.31 -11.27
N ALA A 200 -19.78 -3.48 -11.46
CA ALA A 200 -19.57 -4.34 -12.62
C ALA A 200 -20.10 -3.69 -13.90
N ALA A 201 -21.24 -2.99 -13.84
CA ALA A 201 -21.83 -2.28 -14.97
C ALA A 201 -20.93 -1.15 -15.51
N ALA A 202 -20.07 -0.56 -14.68
CA ALA A 202 -19.09 0.46 -15.09
C ALA A 202 -17.82 -0.11 -15.75
N LEU A 203 -17.57 -1.42 -15.66
CA LEU A 203 -16.34 -2.03 -16.21
C LEU A 203 -16.20 -1.90 -17.74
N PRO A 204 -17.25 -2.08 -18.56
CA PRO A 204 -17.16 -1.89 -20.01
C PRO A 204 -16.74 -0.48 -20.40
N ASP A 205 -17.32 0.55 -19.79
CA ASP A 205 -17.00 1.95 -20.09
C ASP A 205 -15.55 2.30 -19.72
N LEU A 206 -15.09 1.83 -18.55
CA LEU A 206 -13.69 1.97 -18.13
C LEU A 206 -12.73 1.24 -19.08
N GLN A 207 -13.15 0.10 -19.62
CA GLN A 207 -12.39 -0.66 -20.61
C GLN A 207 -12.31 0.07 -21.96
N VAL A 208 -13.39 0.74 -22.38
CA VAL A 208 -13.42 1.62 -23.56
C VAL A 208 -12.46 2.78 -23.37
N ALA A 209 -12.54 3.51 -22.25
CA ALA A 209 -11.65 4.63 -21.94
C ALA A 209 -10.15 4.22 -21.95
N LEU A 210 -9.84 3.01 -21.44
CA LEU A 210 -8.50 2.46 -21.51
C LEU A 210 -8.05 2.21 -22.96
N ASN A 211 -8.92 1.66 -23.80
CA ASN A 211 -8.62 1.39 -25.19
C ASN A 211 -8.45 2.68 -26.01
N GLU A 212 -9.29 3.68 -25.78
CA GLU A 212 -9.17 5.01 -26.38
C GLU A 212 -7.83 5.67 -26.03
N ALA A 213 -7.44 5.62 -24.76
CA ALA A 213 -6.15 6.16 -24.33
C ALA A 213 -4.96 5.43 -24.99
N LYS A 214 -5.07 4.11 -25.23
CA LYS A 214 -4.07 3.33 -25.97
C LYS A 214 -4.01 3.72 -27.44
N ILE A 215 -5.16 3.86 -28.10
CA ILE A 215 -5.27 4.26 -29.52
C ILE A 215 -4.67 5.66 -29.70
N ALA A 216 -4.97 6.59 -28.79
CA ALA A 216 -4.40 7.92 -28.75
C ALA A 216 -2.90 7.96 -28.38
N ARG A 217 -2.29 6.80 -28.08
CA ARG A 217 -0.90 6.65 -27.63
C ARG A 217 -0.56 7.51 -26.40
N ASN A 218 -1.55 7.86 -25.59
CA ASN A 218 -1.38 8.67 -24.39
C ASN A 218 -0.91 7.78 -23.23
N THR A 219 0.40 7.56 -23.10
CA THR A 219 0.96 6.65 -22.08
C THR A 219 0.53 6.99 -20.66
N HIS A 220 0.37 8.28 -20.32
CA HIS A 220 -0.11 8.67 -19.00
C HIS A 220 -1.60 8.39 -18.85
N GLY A 221 -2.42 8.80 -19.81
CA GLY A 221 -3.85 8.52 -19.86
C GLY A 221 -4.16 7.02 -19.78
N THR A 222 -3.37 6.18 -20.46
CA THR A 222 -3.48 4.71 -20.37
C THR A 222 -3.32 4.23 -18.94
N LYS A 223 -2.34 4.75 -18.18
CA LYS A 223 -2.13 4.36 -16.77
C LYS A 223 -3.24 4.85 -15.86
N VAL A 224 -3.79 6.05 -16.11
CA VAL A 224 -4.90 6.60 -15.34
C VAL A 224 -6.18 5.77 -15.58
N ALA A 225 -6.51 5.48 -16.84
CA ALA A 225 -7.64 4.64 -17.20
C ALA A 225 -7.47 3.20 -16.70
N GLU A 226 -6.26 2.63 -16.79
CA GLU A 226 -5.96 1.30 -16.25
C GLU A 226 -6.12 1.27 -14.73
N ALA A 227 -5.67 2.31 -14.02
CA ALA A 227 -5.86 2.42 -12.57
C ALA A 227 -7.36 2.47 -12.20
N ALA A 228 -8.16 3.26 -12.90
CA ALA A 228 -9.60 3.35 -12.65
C ALA A 228 -10.32 2.01 -12.91
N LEU A 229 -10.00 1.33 -14.01
CA LEU A 229 -10.51 0.00 -14.33
C LEU A 229 -10.14 -1.03 -13.25
N LEU A 230 -8.89 -1.04 -12.80
CA LEU A 230 -8.43 -1.97 -11.76
C LEU A 230 -9.06 -1.69 -10.39
N GLN A 231 -9.30 -0.42 -10.04
CA GLN A 231 -10.04 -0.08 -8.81
C GLN A 231 -11.44 -0.68 -8.83
N ALA A 232 -12.18 -0.51 -9.93
CA ALA A 232 -13.51 -1.09 -10.07
C ALA A 232 -13.47 -2.64 -10.00
N ARG A 233 -12.46 -3.28 -10.60
CA ARG A 233 -12.29 -4.74 -10.51
C ARG A 233 -11.99 -5.23 -9.09
N VAL A 234 -11.14 -4.51 -8.35
CA VAL A 234 -10.88 -4.81 -6.93
C VAL A 234 -12.17 -4.70 -6.12
N ASP A 235 -12.95 -3.64 -6.34
CA ASP A 235 -14.22 -3.44 -5.62
C ASP A 235 -15.22 -4.55 -5.92
N VAL A 236 -15.41 -4.92 -7.20
CA VAL A 236 -16.30 -6.02 -7.61
C VAL A 236 -15.85 -7.34 -7.00
N ALA A 237 -14.58 -7.70 -7.17
CA ALA A 237 -14.04 -8.96 -6.64
C ALA A 237 -14.16 -9.04 -5.11
N ALA A 238 -13.88 -7.94 -4.40
CA ALA A 238 -14.03 -7.89 -2.95
C ALA A 238 -15.50 -7.99 -2.48
N LEU A 239 -16.45 -7.43 -3.25
CA LEU A 239 -17.88 -7.52 -2.94
C LEU A 239 -18.46 -8.91 -3.23
N GLU A 240 -17.96 -9.59 -4.26
CA GLU A 240 -18.33 -10.96 -4.63
C GLU A 240 -17.63 -12.03 -3.77
N GLY A 241 -16.55 -11.66 -3.08
CA GLY A 241 -15.74 -12.57 -2.28
C GLY A 241 -14.69 -13.35 -3.10
N ASP A 242 -14.38 -12.91 -4.32
CA ASP A 242 -13.30 -13.45 -5.14
C ASP A 242 -11.94 -12.93 -4.66
N VAL A 243 -11.32 -13.70 -3.76
CA VAL A 243 -10.03 -13.38 -3.14
C VAL A 243 -8.89 -13.33 -4.16
N ASP A 244 -8.85 -14.28 -5.09
CA ASP A 244 -7.77 -14.40 -6.06
C ASP A 244 -7.86 -13.27 -7.09
N GLY A 245 -9.08 -12.98 -7.59
CA GLY A 245 -9.33 -11.84 -8.47
C GLY A 245 -9.02 -10.50 -7.80
N ALA A 246 -9.39 -10.34 -6.52
CA ALA A 246 -9.10 -9.14 -5.76
C ALA A 246 -7.60 -8.92 -5.56
N ASN A 247 -6.86 -9.95 -5.15
CA ASN A 247 -5.40 -9.88 -4.99
C ASN A 247 -4.71 -9.58 -6.34
N ALA A 248 -5.07 -10.29 -7.42
CA ALA A 248 -4.48 -10.08 -8.73
C ALA A 248 -4.72 -8.66 -9.27
N ALA A 249 -5.95 -8.15 -9.15
CA ALA A 249 -6.29 -6.80 -9.57
C ALA A 249 -5.58 -5.73 -8.70
N TRP A 250 -5.48 -5.98 -7.39
CA TRP A 250 -4.84 -5.06 -6.45
C TRP A 250 -3.32 -4.99 -6.62
N ASP A 251 -2.65 -6.11 -6.85
CA ASP A 251 -1.22 -6.15 -7.18
C ASP A 251 -0.91 -5.43 -8.49
N ARG A 252 -1.75 -5.62 -9.52
CA ARG A 252 -1.62 -4.88 -10.76
C ARG A 252 -1.82 -3.37 -10.53
N LEU A 253 -2.80 -2.98 -9.72
CA LEU A 253 -3.06 -1.58 -9.37
C LEU A 253 -1.86 -0.96 -8.63
N PHE A 254 -1.21 -1.69 -7.72
CA PHE A 254 0.00 -1.23 -7.03
C PHE A 254 1.14 -0.90 -8.01
N ASN A 255 1.34 -1.76 -9.01
CA ASN A 255 2.33 -1.55 -10.07
C ASN A 255 2.01 -0.31 -10.91
N VAL A 256 0.75 -0.14 -11.34
CA VAL A 256 0.29 1.03 -12.10
C VAL A 256 0.46 2.32 -11.28
N THR A 257 0.07 2.29 -10.00
CA THR A 257 0.22 3.42 -9.06
C THR A 257 1.68 3.82 -8.89
N THR A 258 2.58 2.84 -8.80
CA THR A 258 4.03 3.08 -8.77
C THR A 258 4.53 3.73 -10.06
N GLY A 259 3.98 3.33 -11.22
CA GLY A 259 4.23 3.96 -12.50
C GLY A 259 3.75 5.41 -12.59
N LEU A 260 2.60 5.73 -12.00
CA LEU A 260 2.06 7.10 -11.91
C LEU A 260 2.95 7.97 -11.00
N ARG A 261 3.36 7.45 -9.84
CA ARG A 261 4.31 8.12 -8.94
C ARG A 261 5.60 8.49 -9.66
N GLY A 262 6.17 7.57 -10.43
CA GLY A 262 7.40 7.81 -11.18
C GLY A 262 7.27 8.96 -12.18
N ALA A 263 6.13 9.05 -12.87
CA ALA A 263 5.85 10.13 -13.80
C ALA A 263 5.71 11.49 -13.08
N ALA A 264 4.98 11.55 -11.97
CA ALA A 264 4.82 12.76 -11.17
C ALA A 264 6.16 13.24 -10.57
N GLN A 265 6.92 12.33 -9.94
CA GLN A 265 8.21 12.66 -9.34
C GLN A 265 9.26 13.10 -10.35
N LYS A 266 9.25 12.53 -11.56
CA LYS A 266 10.17 12.94 -12.63
C LYS A 266 10.02 14.43 -12.94
N LEU A 267 8.78 14.89 -13.07
CA LEU A 267 8.46 16.29 -13.37
C LEU A 267 8.71 17.21 -12.19
N GLN A 268 8.42 16.75 -10.98
CA GLN A 268 8.76 17.48 -9.75
C GLN A 268 10.27 17.71 -9.64
N ARG A 269 11.09 16.68 -9.88
CA ARG A 269 12.56 16.79 -9.85
C ARG A 269 13.11 17.65 -10.99
N ALA A 270 12.41 17.72 -12.12
CA ALA A 270 12.74 18.59 -13.23
C ALA A 270 12.34 20.06 -13.00
N GLY A 271 11.70 20.38 -11.86
CA GLY A 271 11.25 21.73 -11.53
C GLY A 271 9.96 22.16 -12.26
N THR A 272 9.30 21.25 -12.97
CA THR A 272 8.07 21.51 -13.73
C THR A 272 6.94 20.61 -13.21
N PRO A 273 6.49 20.78 -11.95
CA PRO A 273 5.47 19.92 -11.37
C PRO A 273 4.16 19.98 -12.17
N ASP A 274 3.55 18.83 -12.37
CA ASP A 274 2.29 18.67 -13.10
C ASP A 274 1.21 18.26 -12.10
N ALA A 275 0.25 19.16 -11.86
CA ALA A 275 -0.81 18.97 -10.89
C ALA A 275 -1.71 17.79 -11.26
N ALA A 276 -2.02 17.58 -12.54
CA ALA A 276 -2.88 16.48 -12.99
C ALA A 276 -2.21 15.12 -12.73
N LYS A 277 -0.91 15.00 -13.02
CA LYS A 277 -0.15 13.76 -12.74
C LYS A 277 -0.03 13.48 -11.26
N THR A 278 0.10 14.53 -10.44
CA THR A 278 0.17 14.42 -8.99
C THR A 278 -1.17 13.99 -8.41
N ALA A 279 -2.27 14.59 -8.87
CA ALA A 279 -3.63 14.22 -8.47
C ALA A 279 -3.96 12.78 -8.85
N ALA A 280 -3.63 12.35 -10.07
CA ALA A 280 -3.85 10.97 -10.52
C ALA A 280 -3.08 9.95 -9.67
N TYR A 281 -1.83 10.27 -9.29
CA TYR A 281 -1.06 9.44 -8.36
C TYR A 281 -1.73 9.39 -6.98
N GLU A 282 -2.13 10.53 -6.44
CA GLU A 282 -2.70 10.59 -5.09
C GLU A 282 -4.04 9.86 -5.01
N GLN A 283 -4.90 10.00 -6.02
CA GLN A 283 -6.16 9.26 -6.11
C GLN A 283 -5.93 7.73 -6.06
N ALA A 284 -5.00 7.22 -6.88
CA ALA A 284 -4.65 5.80 -6.88
C ALA A 284 -3.99 5.34 -5.57
N ARG A 285 -3.18 6.21 -4.94
CA ARG A 285 -2.56 5.95 -3.64
C ARG A 285 -3.61 5.85 -2.53
N GLN A 286 -4.56 6.78 -2.49
CA GLN A 286 -5.63 6.80 -1.48
C GLN A 286 -6.47 5.54 -1.54
N PHE A 287 -6.79 5.04 -2.74
CA PHE A 287 -7.45 3.76 -2.89
C PHE A 287 -6.66 2.60 -2.25
N ASN A 288 -5.36 2.49 -2.56
CA ASN A 288 -4.51 1.44 -1.98
C ASN A 288 -4.41 1.53 -0.46
N LEU A 289 -4.33 2.75 0.08
CA LEU A 289 -4.31 2.97 1.52
C LEU A 289 -5.62 2.57 2.18
N ARG A 290 -6.75 2.89 1.55
CA ARG A 290 -8.10 2.53 2.00
C ARG A 290 -8.30 1.02 2.05
N VAL A 291 -7.99 0.31 0.96
CA VAL A 291 -8.02 -1.17 0.92
C VAL A 291 -7.13 -1.77 2.01
N SER A 292 -5.93 -1.23 2.18
CA SER A 292 -5.00 -1.68 3.22
C SER A 292 -5.51 -1.40 4.64
N ALA A 293 -6.22 -0.29 4.85
CA ALA A 293 -6.78 0.08 6.15
C ALA A 293 -7.94 -0.86 6.52
N TRP A 294 -8.86 -1.06 5.59
CA TRP A 294 -9.98 -2.00 5.75
C TRP A 294 -9.52 -3.44 5.96
N GLY A 295 -8.54 -3.92 5.19
CA GLY A 295 -7.99 -5.27 5.38
C GLY A 295 -7.39 -5.49 6.78
N ARG A 296 -6.83 -4.42 7.39
CA ARG A 296 -6.35 -4.43 8.77
C ARG A 296 -7.44 -4.22 9.83
N GLY A 297 -8.68 -3.94 9.42
CA GLY A 297 -9.77 -3.59 10.34
C GLY A 297 -9.70 -2.15 10.89
N VAL A 298 -8.88 -1.29 10.29
CA VAL A 298 -8.80 0.13 10.64
C VAL A 298 -9.76 0.89 9.74
N ASN A 299 -10.79 1.53 10.30
CA ASN A 299 -11.84 2.32 9.62
C ASN A 299 -12.95 1.52 8.89
N ALA A 300 -13.56 0.53 9.56
CA ALA A 300 -14.78 -0.11 9.07
C ALA A 300 -16.09 0.55 9.58
N ALA A 301 -16.01 1.78 10.10
CA ALA A 301 -17.15 2.56 10.61
C ALA A 301 -17.33 3.85 9.81
#